data_AF-A0A9P6L5R8-F1
#
_entry.id   AF-A0A9P6L5R8-F1
#
_cell.length_a   1.000
_cell.length_b   1.000
_cell.length_c   1.000
_cell.angle_alpha   90.00
_cell.angle_beta   90.00
_cell.angle_gamma   90.00
#
_symmetry.space_group_name_H-M   'P 1'
#
loop_
_entity.id
_entity.type
_entity.pdbx_description
1 polymer ?
#
loop_
_entity_poly.entity_id
_entity_poly.type
_entity_poly.pdbx_seq_one_letter_code
_entity_poly.pdbx_strand_id
1 'polypeptide(L)'
;MLVINPESSCDICLEHFSVDGDQRAPHAPRCGHVFCLRCLKSLTRRVCPMCRTPFQRSEVTKIHLEQQARSSDSSTKLARELHNRINSFVQTGASTSVAHSLAEDCKKFFQ
;
A
#
# COMPACT_ATOMS: atom_id res chain seq x y z
N MET A 1 10.58 -1.62 -0.65
CA MET A 1 9.69 -0.45 -0.56
C MET A 1 8.41 -0.94 0.08
N LEU A 2 8.06 -0.43 1.26
CA LEU A 2 6.93 -0.93 2.04
C LEU A 2 5.66 -0.20 1.59
N VAL A 3 5.12 -0.62 0.44
CA VAL A 3 3.82 -0.11 -0.06
C VAL A 3 2.73 -1.01 0.50
N ILE A 4 2.05 -0.56 1.55
CA ILE A 4 0.86 -1.25 2.07
C ILE A 4 -0.35 -0.60 1.40
N ASN A 5 -0.94 -1.32 0.45
CA ASN A 5 -2.22 -0.94 -0.16
C ASN A 5 -3.40 -1.43 0.71
N PRO A 6 -4.62 -0.87 0.55
CA PRO A 6 -5.81 -1.38 1.24
C PRO A 6 -6.12 -2.85 0.96
N GLU A 7 -5.58 -3.37 -0.15
CA GLU A 7 -5.70 -4.78 -0.58
C GLU A 7 -4.53 -5.64 -0.08
N SER A 8 -3.68 -5.11 0.80
CA SER A 8 -2.53 -5.86 1.31
C SER A 8 -3.01 -6.98 2.20
N SER A 9 -2.38 -8.13 2.07
CA SER A 9 -2.72 -9.34 2.80
C SER A 9 -1.52 -9.86 3.59
N CYS A 10 -1.80 -10.70 4.58
CA CYS A 10 -0.78 -11.37 5.37
C CYS A 10 -0.17 -12.54 4.59
N ASP A 11 1.16 -12.58 4.43
CA ASP A 11 1.84 -13.67 3.71
C ASP A 11 1.74 -15.06 4.38
N ILE A 12 1.19 -15.15 5.60
CA ILE A 12 0.96 -16.43 6.28
C ILE A 12 -0.45 -16.96 6.02
N CYS A 13 -1.48 -16.17 6.30
CA CYS A 13 -2.87 -16.62 6.20
C CYS A 13 -3.57 -16.18 4.91
N LEU A 14 -2.92 -15.35 4.10
CA LEU A 14 -3.41 -14.79 2.84
C LEU A 14 -4.70 -13.96 2.96
N GLU A 15 -5.08 -13.59 4.18
CA GLU A 15 -6.22 -12.71 4.45
C GLU A 15 -5.80 -11.25 4.38
N HIS A 16 -6.70 -10.40 3.87
CA HIS A 16 -6.54 -8.95 3.88
C HIS A 16 -6.36 -8.39 5.30
N PHE A 17 -5.50 -7.38 5.42
CA PHE A 17 -5.38 -6.63 6.67
C PHE A 17 -6.67 -5.84 6.96
N SER A 18 -6.97 -5.68 8.25
CA SER A 18 -8.14 -4.93 8.70
C SER A 18 -7.69 -3.83 9.67
N VAL A 19 -8.19 -2.61 9.45
CA VAL A 19 -7.91 -1.45 10.29
C VAL A 19 -8.71 -1.50 11.59
N ASP A 20 -9.94 -2.03 11.53
CA ASP A 20 -10.89 -2.06 12.65
C ASP A 20 -10.61 -3.16 13.69
N GLY A 21 -9.77 -4.15 13.36
CA GLY A 21 -9.57 -5.33 14.21
C GLY A 21 -8.11 -5.62 14.56
N ASP A 22 -7.78 -5.69 15.85
CA ASP A 22 -6.42 -5.90 16.35
C ASP A 22 -5.75 -7.19 15.84
N GLN A 23 -6.51 -8.27 15.64
CA GLN A 23 -5.95 -9.57 15.24
C GLN A 23 -5.52 -9.63 13.76
N ARG A 24 -6.23 -8.90 12.91
CA ARG A 24 -5.95 -8.79 11.46
C ARG A 24 -5.21 -7.50 11.09
N ALA A 25 -4.92 -6.65 12.06
CA ALA A 25 -4.12 -5.46 11.83
C ALA A 25 -2.67 -5.83 11.47
N PRO A 26 -2.03 -5.06 10.57
CA PRO A 26 -0.65 -5.30 10.15
C PRO A 26 0.32 -4.99 11.30
N HIS A 27 1.28 -5.87 11.51
CA HIS A 27 2.33 -5.76 12.51
C HIS A 27 3.67 -6.16 11.91
N ALA A 28 4.75 -5.53 12.36
CA ALA A 28 6.10 -5.85 11.93
C ALA A 28 7.02 -6.11 13.13
N PRO A 29 7.85 -7.17 13.11
CA PRO A 29 9.05 -7.24 13.95
C PRO A 29 10.08 -6.20 13.48
N ARG A 30 11.16 -6.01 14.24
CA ARG A 30 12.25 -5.07 13.90
C ARG A 30 12.87 -5.26 12.51
N CYS A 31 12.75 -6.45 11.92
CA CYS A 31 13.22 -6.70 10.55
C CYS A 31 12.34 -6.08 9.46
N GLY A 32 11.17 -5.53 9.80
CA GLY A 32 10.30 -4.77 8.90
C GLY A 32 9.32 -5.59 8.06
N HIS A 33 9.38 -6.92 8.05
CA HIS A 33 8.39 -7.75 7.33
C HIS A 33 7.03 -7.73 8.03
N VAL A 34 5.95 -7.63 7.26
CA VAL A 34 4.60 -7.35 7.79
C VAL A 34 3.73 -8.61 7.77
N PHE A 35 3.04 -8.88 8.89
CA PHE A 35 2.08 -9.97 9.02
C PHE A 35 0.92 -9.54 9.93
N CYS A 36 -0.16 -10.30 9.97
CA CYS A 36 -1.23 -10.00 10.93
C CYS A 36 -0.84 -10.44 12.35
N LEU A 37 -1.38 -9.77 13.37
CA LEU A 37 -1.07 -10.07 14.78
C LEU A 37 -1.39 -11.52 15.14
N ARG A 38 -2.52 -12.05 14.63
CA ARG A 38 -2.93 -13.44 14.86
C ARG A 38 -1.84 -14.42 14.43
N CYS A 39 -1.31 -14.25 13.22
CA CYS A 39 -0.27 -15.11 12.67
C CYS A 39 1.05 -14.97 13.43
N LEU A 40 1.46 -13.76 13.82
CA LEU A 40 2.67 -13.59 14.64
C LEU A 40 2.55 -14.22 16.03
N LYS A 41 1.35 -14.22 16.62
CA LYS A 41 1.09 -14.86 17.92
C LYS A 41 1.08 -16.39 17.83
N SER A 42 0.67 -16.96 16.70
CA SER A 42 0.61 -18.42 16.48
C SER A 42 1.95 -19.05 16.12
N LEU A 43 2.99 -18.25 15.86
CA LEU A 43 4.32 -18.79 15.58
C LEU A 43 4.88 -19.53 16.81
N THR A 44 5.20 -20.81 16.63
CA THR A 44 5.86 -21.65 17.64
C THR A 44 7.29 -21.18 17.91
N ARG A 45 8.00 -20.80 16.84
CA ARG A 45 9.34 -20.20 16.91
C ARG A 45 9.29 -18.71 16.61
N ARG A 46 10.03 -17.95 17.40
CA ARG A 46 10.05 -16.48 17.32
C ARG A 46 11.08 -15.97 16.32
N VAL A 47 10.86 -16.36 15.07
CA VAL A 47 11.69 -16.00 13.91
C VAL A 47 10.78 -15.49 12.79
N CYS A 48 11.22 -14.45 12.11
CA CYS A 48 10.47 -13.89 10.99
C CYS A 48 10.30 -14.96 9.88
N PRO A 49 9.08 -15.23 9.38
CA PRO A 49 8.87 -16.19 8.30
C PRO A 49 9.64 -15.88 7.00
N MET A 50 9.89 -14.59 6.72
CA MET A 50 10.49 -14.14 5.47
C MET A 50 12.03 -14.12 5.52
N CYS A 51 12.62 -13.57 6.57
CA CYS A 51 14.08 -13.39 6.68
C CYS A 51 14.74 -14.18 7.81
N ARG A 52 13.95 -14.91 8.61
CA ARG A 52 14.41 -15.76 9.73
C ARG A 52 15.07 -15.01 10.89
N THR A 53 15.14 -13.68 10.86
CA THR A 53 15.61 -12.86 11.99
C THR A 53 14.79 -13.17 13.25
N PRO A 54 15.44 -13.55 14.37
CA PRO A 54 14.78 -13.74 15.65
C PRO A 54 14.15 -12.43 16.15
N PHE A 55 13.05 -12.51 16.90
CA PHE A 55 12.39 -11.33 17.47
C PHE A 55 11.68 -11.63 18.80
N GLN A 56 11.53 -10.63 19.65
CA GLN A 56 10.73 -10.74 20.88
C GLN A 56 9.29 -10.26 20.67
N ARG A 57 8.35 -10.65 21.56
CA ARG A 57 6.93 -10.21 21.45
C ARG A 57 6.81 -8.69 21.59
N SER A 58 7.63 -8.11 22.47
CA SER A 58 7.74 -6.68 22.74
C SER A 58 8.32 -5.88 21.57
N GLU A 59 8.94 -6.54 20.60
CA GLU A 59 9.54 -5.91 19.42
C GLU A 59 8.61 -5.91 18.21
N VAL A 60 7.38 -6.43 18.37
CA VAL A 60 6.36 -6.43 17.33
C VAL A 60 5.52 -5.17 17.46
N THR A 61 5.60 -4.30 16.46
CA THR A 61 4.90 -3.01 16.44
C THR A 61 3.71 -3.07 15.50
N LYS A 62 2.55 -2.56 15.95
CA LYS A 62 1.36 -2.35 15.11
C LYS A 62 1.65 -1.24 14.11
N ILE A 63 1.36 -1.48 12.84
CA ILE A 63 1.45 -0.46 11.79
C ILE A 63 0.09 0.23 11.72
N HIS A 64 0.08 1.55 11.92
CA HIS A 64 -1.12 2.35 11.75
C HIS A 64 -1.25 2.75 10.28
N LEU A 65 -2.35 2.37 9.65
CA LEU A 65 -2.68 2.79 8.29
C LEU A 65 -3.71 3.91 8.40
N GLU A 66 -3.30 5.13 8.04
CA GLU A 66 -4.26 6.21 7.85
C GLU A 66 -4.99 5.95 6.54
N GLN A 67 -6.19 5.40 6.67
CA GLN A 67 -7.07 5.23 5.53
C GLN A 67 -7.59 6.62 5.19
N GLN A 68 -6.98 7.29 4.20
CA GLN A 68 -7.58 8.50 3.63
C GLN A 68 -8.99 8.09 3.20
N ALA A 69 -9.99 8.58 3.94
CA ALA A 69 -11.38 8.45 3.55
C ALA A 69 -11.43 8.86 2.08
N ARG A 70 -12.08 8.06 1.25
CA ARG A 70 -12.32 8.41 -0.16
C ARG A 70 -13.11 9.70 -0.15
N SER A 71 -12.42 10.84 -0.08
CA SER A 71 -13.05 12.13 -0.32
C SER A 71 -13.54 12.00 -1.74
N SER A 72 -14.85 12.11 -1.92
CA SER A 72 -15.48 12.29 -3.23
C SER A 72 -15.15 13.70 -3.75
N ASP A 73 -13.94 14.18 -3.49
CA ASP A 73 -13.48 15.48 -3.92
C ASP A 73 -13.15 15.39 -5.41
N SER A 74 -13.65 16.35 -6.18
CA SER A 74 -13.50 16.41 -7.63
C SER A 74 -12.02 16.30 -8.05
N SER A 75 -11.15 16.90 -7.24
CA SER A 75 -9.69 16.87 -7.34
C SER A 75 -9.13 15.43 -7.40
N THR A 76 -9.68 14.49 -6.63
CA THR A 76 -9.21 13.09 -6.60
C THR A 76 -9.65 12.30 -7.84
N LYS A 77 -10.80 12.65 -8.43
CA LYS A 77 -11.25 12.06 -9.70
C LYS A 77 -10.37 12.52 -10.85
N LEU A 78 -10.08 13.81 -10.92
CA LEU A 78 -9.19 14.37 -11.94
C LEU A 78 -7.77 13.83 -11.81
N ALA A 79 -7.23 13.71 -10.59
CA ALA A 79 -5.92 13.10 -10.36
C ALA A 79 -5.86 11.64 -10.87
N ARG A 80 -6.89 10.84 -10.61
CA ARG A 80 -6.98 9.46 -11.12
C ARG A 80 -7.05 9.42 -12.64
N GLU A 81 -7.82 10.30 -13.26
CA GLU A 81 -7.93 10.39 -14.71
C GLU A 81 -6.60 10.72 -15.37
N LEU A 82 -5.89 11.74 -14.85
CA LEU A 82 -4.56 12.11 -15.33
C LEU A 82 -3.56 10.95 -15.16
N HIS A 83 -3.59 10.26 -14.02
CA HIS A 83 -2.73 9.09 -13.78
C HIS A 83 -2.98 7.97 -14.80
N ASN A 84 -4.25 7.64 -15.08
CA ASN A 84 -4.61 6.62 -16.07
C ASN A 84 -4.14 7.01 -17.48
N ARG A 85 -4.28 8.28 -17.86
CA ARG A 85 -3.81 8.78 -19.16
C ARG A 85 -2.28 8.71 -19.29
N ILE A 86 -1.54 9.03 -18.23
CA ILE A 86 -0.08 8.90 -18.19
C ILE A 86 0.33 7.44 -18.36
N ASN A 87 -0.29 6.52 -17.63
CA ASN A 87 0.04 5.09 -17.74
C ASN A 87 -0.26 4.54 -19.14
N SER A 88 -1.40 4.91 -19.73
CA SER A 88 -1.76 4.52 -21.09
C SER A 88 -0.74 5.01 -22.11
N PHE A 89 -0.31 6.27 -22.00
CA PHE A 89 0.73 6.85 -22.85
C PHE A 89 2.06 6.08 -22.75
N VAL A 90 2.49 5.74 -21.53
CA VAL A 90 3.73 5.00 -21.31
C VAL A 90 3.66 3.58 -21.87
N GLN A 91 2.51 2.91 -21.76
CA GLN A 91 2.36 1.52 -22.18
C GLN A 91 2.16 1.35 -23.69
N THR A 92 1.40 2.25 -24.31
CA THR A 92 0.98 2.09 -25.72
C THR A 92 1.69 3.06 -26.67
N GLY A 93 2.40 4.06 -26.14
CA GLY A 93 2.89 5.20 -26.90
C GLY A 93 1.72 6.10 -27.35
N ALA A 94 2.03 7.33 -27.74
CA ALA A 94 1.05 8.18 -28.45
C ALA A 94 1.77 9.19 -29.33
N SER A 95 0.99 9.91 -30.15
CA SER A 95 1.50 11.00 -30.95
C SER A 95 2.01 12.17 -30.09
N THR A 96 2.92 12.96 -30.65
CA THR A 96 3.47 14.16 -30.01
C THR A 96 2.37 15.16 -29.62
N SER A 97 1.32 15.29 -30.43
CA SER A 97 0.17 16.17 -30.12
C SER A 97 -0.57 15.74 -28.85
N VAL A 98 -0.76 14.43 -28.65
CA VAL A 98 -1.40 13.88 -27.44
C VAL A 98 -0.50 14.08 -26.22
N ALA A 99 0.81 13.90 -26.38
CA ALA A 99 1.78 14.16 -25.31
C ALA A 99 1.74 15.62 -24.83
N HIS A 100 1.71 16.58 -25.77
CA HIS A 100 1.59 18.00 -25.43
C HIS A 100 0.28 18.33 -24.72
N SER A 101 -0.85 17.80 -25.21
CA SER A 101 -2.15 18.01 -24.56
C SER A 101 -2.15 17.45 -23.13
N LEU A 102 -1.61 16.26 -22.92
CA LEU A 102 -1.52 15.65 -21.60
C LEU A 102 -0.62 16.48 -20.66
N ALA A 103 0.50 16.98 -21.16
CA ALA A 103 1.39 17.82 -20.37
C ALA A 103 0.71 19.12 -19.91
N GLU A 104 -0.09 19.76 -20.78
CA GLU A 104 -0.86 20.97 -20.43
C GLU A 104 -1.97 20.67 -19.41
N ASP A 105 -2.67 19.56 -19.55
CA ASP A 105 -3.70 19.14 -18.59
C ASP A 105 -3.09 18.90 -17.19
N CYS A 106 -1.92 18.24 -17.14
CA CYS A 106 -1.18 18.07 -15.90
C CYS A 106 -0.74 19.40 -15.29
N LYS A 107 -0.24 20.36 -16.08
CA LYS A 107 0.14 21.68 -15.56
C LYS A 107 -1.03 22.43 -14.93
N LYS A 108 -2.21 22.39 -15.57
CA LYS A 108 -3.43 23.04 -15.05
C LYS A 108 -3.89 22.44 -13.72
N PHE A 109 -3.63 21.16 -13.48
CA PHE A 109 -4.01 20.51 -12.22
C PHE A 109 -3.16 20.96 -11.03
N PHE A 110 -1.91 21.39 -11.26
CA PHE A 110 -0.97 21.80 -10.19
C PHE A 110 -0.92 23.32 -9.94
N GLN A 111 -1.74 24.11 -10.64
CA GLN A 111 -1.89 25.56 -10.43
C GLN A 111 -3.13 25.86 -9.59
#